data_AF-A0A2N1VU63-F1
#
_entry.id   AF-A0A2N1VU63-F1
#
_cell.length_a   1.000
_cell.length_b   1.000
_cell.length_c   1.000
_cell.angle_alpha   90.00
_cell.angle_beta   90.00
_cell.angle_gamma   90.00
#
_symmetry.space_group_name_H-M   'P 1'
#
loop_
_entity.id
_entity.type
_entity.pdbx_description
1 polymer ?
#
loop_
_entity_poly.entity_id
_entity_poly.type
_entity_poly.pdbx_seq_one_letter_code
_entity_poly.pdbx_strand_id
1 'polypeptide(L)'
;MELYLLIFVTIIFTMTGITAAILIVKYLKSRNISANILLWGLLFVKYLRLYKQIGISEKGTVGFLFYLYIVSLNIALLTFVLILLLNFL
;
A
#
# COMPACT_ATOMS: atom_id res chain seq x y z
N MET A 1 -5.89 22.97 14.87
CA MET A 1 -4.78 22.07 15.25
C MET A 1 -5.00 20.66 14.72
N GLU A 2 -6.19 20.09 14.88
CA GLU A 2 -6.53 18.71 14.49
C GLU A 2 -6.42 18.43 12.97
N LEU A 3 -6.82 19.39 12.12
CA LEU A 3 -6.71 19.26 10.66
C LEU A 3 -5.27 19.06 10.18
N TYR A 4 -4.31 19.83 10.71
CA TYR A 4 -2.90 19.71 10.35
C TYR A 4 -2.32 18.35 10.76
N LEU A 5 -2.77 17.81 11.89
CA LEU A 5 -2.37 16.48 12.35
C LEU A 5 -2.89 15.39 11.41
N LEU A 6 -4.16 15.47 10.99
CA LEU A 6 -4.75 14.53 10.02
C LEU A 6 -4.03 14.58 8.67
N ILE A 7 -3.70 15.77 8.18
CA ILE A 7 -2.93 15.94 6.94
C ILE A 7 -1.54 15.29 7.08
N PHE A 8 -0.85 15.54 8.19
CA PHE A 8 0.46 14.97 8.45
C PHE A 8 0.44 13.43 8.51
N VAL A 9 -0.52 12.85 9.23
CA VAL A 9 -0.73 11.40 9.31
C VAL A 9 -1.01 10.82 7.92
N THR A 10 -1.88 11.48 7.14
CA THR A 10 -2.21 11.05 5.78
C THR A 10 -0.94 10.96 4.92
N ILE A 11 -0.11 12.00 4.92
CA ILE A 11 1.14 12.03 4.14
C ILE A 11 2.08 10.88 4.54
N ILE A 12 2.29 10.67 5.84
CA ILE A 12 3.18 9.60 6.33
C ILE A 12 2.70 8.23 5.86
N PHE A 13 1.41 7.93 6.04
CA PHE A 13 0.87 6.62 5.66
C PHE A 13 0.80 6.45 4.15
N THR A 14 0.53 7.51 3.38
CA THR A 14 0.65 7.45 1.92
C THR A 14 2.08 7.11 1.49
N MET A 15 3.10 7.78 2.05
CA MET A 15 4.51 7.50 1.75
C MET A 15 4.90 6.07 2.16
N THR A 16 4.40 5.59 3.30
CA THR A 16 4.63 4.22 3.78
C THR A 16 3.97 3.19 2.86
N GLY A 17 2.76 3.47 2.36
CA GLY A 17 2.08 2.65 1.36
C GLY A 17 2.86 2.59 0.04
N ILE A 18 3.36 3.73 -0.44
CA ILE A 18 4.17 3.81 -1.67
C ILE A 18 5.47 3.03 -1.52
N THR A 19 6.19 3.17 -0.40
CA THR A 19 7.44 2.43 -0.16
C THR A 19 7.19 0.92 -0.08
N ALA A 20 6.15 0.48 0.63
CA ALA A 20 5.74 -0.91 0.66
C ALA A 20 5.42 -1.44 -0.75
N ALA A 21 4.72 -0.65 -1.57
CA ALA A 21 4.40 -0.99 -2.95
C ALA A 21 5.65 -1.17 -3.82
N ILE A 22 6.60 -0.24 -3.72
CA ILE A 22 7.86 -0.32 -4.46
C ILE A 22 8.65 -1.57 -4.05
N LEU A 23 8.72 -1.88 -2.76
CA LEU A 23 9.42 -3.05 -2.25
C LEU A 23 8.76 -4.37 -2.69
N ILE A 24 7.42 -4.44 -2.69
CA ILE A 24 6.67 -5.59 -3.21
C ILE A 24 7.04 -5.83 -4.67
N VAL A 25 7.04 -4.79 -5.50
CA VAL A 25 7.35 -4.96 -6.92
C VAL A 25 8.82 -5.28 -7.14
N LYS A 26 9.74 -4.70 -6.37
CA LYS A 26 11.16 -5.08 -6.42
C LYS A 26 11.34 -6.57 -6.10
N TYR A 27 10.61 -7.07 -5.11
CA TYR A 27 10.60 -8.50 -4.77
C TYR A 27 10.03 -9.36 -5.91
N LEU A 28 8.91 -8.97 -6.53
CA LEU A 28 8.37 -9.69 -7.69
C LEU A 28 9.33 -9.67 -8.88
N LYS A 29 10.00 -8.54 -9.14
CA LYS A 29 10.98 -8.40 -10.20
C LYS A 29 12.19 -9.32 -10.00
N SER A 30 12.64 -9.52 -8.76
CA SER A 30 13.71 -10.49 -8.44
C SER A 30 13.34 -11.95 -8.75
N ARG A 31 12.05 -12.23 -9.01
CA ARG A 31 11.52 -13.55 -9.37
C ARG A 31 11.12 -13.66 -10.84
N ASN A 32 11.64 -12.78 -11.68
CA ASN A 32 11.32 -12.69 -13.11
C ASN A 32 9.83 -12.45 -13.41
N ILE A 33 9.05 -11.92 -12.45
CA ILE A 33 7.68 -11.48 -12.70
C ILE A 33 7.76 -10.06 -13.26
N SER A 34 7.44 -9.93 -14.54
CA SER A 34 7.44 -8.63 -15.23
C SER A 34 6.35 -7.73 -14.65
N ALA A 35 6.77 -6.69 -13.94
CA ALA A 35 5.87 -5.64 -13.48
C ALA A 35 5.92 -4.48 -14.48
N ASN A 36 4.86 -4.30 -15.24
CA ASN A 36 4.75 -3.18 -16.17
C ASN A 36 4.44 -1.90 -15.39
N ILE A 37 5.43 -1.01 -15.25
CA ILE A 37 5.39 0.25 -14.48
C ILE A 37 4.22 1.15 -14.93
N LEU A 38 3.91 1.15 -16.22
CA LEU A 38 2.82 1.97 -16.79
C LEU A 38 1.44 1.58 -16.23
N LEU A 39 1.27 0.30 -15.90
CA LEU A 39 0.02 -0.26 -15.39
C LEU A 39 0.09 -0.52 -13.88
N TRP A 40 1.06 0.06 -13.17
CA TRP A 40 1.22 -0.19 -11.73
C TRP A 40 -0.04 0.15 -10.96
N GLY A 41 -0.63 1.33 -11.15
CA GLY A 41 -1.83 1.72 -10.40
C GLY A 41 -2.99 0.73 -10.55
N LEU A 42 -3.23 0.25 -11.79
CA LEU A 42 -4.34 -0.66 -12.09
C LEU A 42 -4.04 -2.12 -11.72
N LEU A 43 -2.82 -2.57 -12.00
CA LEU A 43 -2.39 -3.95 -11.77
C LEU A 43 -1.79 -4.15 -10.37
N PHE A 44 -1.70 -3.11 -9.54
CA PHE A 44 -1.12 -3.24 -8.21
C PHE A 44 -1.84 -4.31 -7.39
N VAL A 45 -3.17 -4.38 -7.50
CA VAL A 45 -3.99 -5.40 -6.85
C VAL A 45 -3.57 -6.81 -7.28
N LYS A 46 -3.23 -7.01 -8.56
CA LYS A 46 -2.72 -8.27 -9.09
C LYS A 46 -1.33 -8.59 -8.51
N TYR A 47 -0.43 -7.62 -8.49
CA TYR A 47 0.91 -7.77 -7.91
C TYR A 47 0.85 -8.09 -6.41
N LEU A 48 -0.04 -7.44 -5.67
CA LEU A 48 -0.27 -7.70 -4.25
C LEU A 48 -0.78 -9.13 -4.01
N ARG A 49 -1.68 -9.63 -4.88
CA ARG A 49 -2.18 -11.01 -4.83
C ARG A 49 -1.05 -12.02 -5.12
N LEU A 50 -0.21 -11.74 -6.10
CA LEU A 50 0.97 -12.57 -6.42
C LEU A 50 1.97 -12.59 -5.27
N TYR A 51 2.28 -11.44 -4.69
CA TYR A 51 3.15 -11.35 -3.51
C TYR A 51 2.63 -12.20 -2.35
N LYS A 52 1.32 -12.15 -2.07
CA LYS A 52 0.66 -12.99 -1.07
C LYS A 52 0.81 -14.48 -1.39
N GLN A 53 0.51 -14.89 -2.63
CA GLN A 53 0.60 -16.29 -3.05
C GLN A 53 2.02 -16.84 -2.93
N ILE A 54 3.02 -16.06 -3.35
CA ILE A 54 4.43 -16.45 -3.26
C ILE A 54 4.85 -16.58 -1.79
N GLY A 55 4.50 -15.60 -0.93
CA GLY A 55 4.81 -15.67 0.49
C GLY A 55 4.25 -16.93 1.15
N ILE A 56 2.99 -17.26 0.86
CA ILE A 56 2.34 -18.49 1.37
C ILE A 56 3.05 -19.73 0.83
N SER A 57 3.37 -19.77 -0.47
CA SER A 57 4.01 -20.93 -1.09
C SER A 57 5.43 -21.19 -0.57
N GLU A 58 6.17 -20.15 -0.19
CA GLU A 58 7.56 -20.30 0.23
C GLU A 58 7.77 -20.38 1.74
N LYS A 59 7.00 -19.58 2.50
CA LYS A 59 7.19 -19.39 3.94
C LYS A 59 5.98 -19.82 4.75
N GLY A 60 4.94 -20.35 4.11
CA GLY A 60 3.67 -20.69 4.75
C GLY A 60 2.86 -19.48 5.24
N THR A 61 3.36 -18.25 5.04
CA THR A 61 2.80 -17.04 5.63
C THR A 61 2.84 -15.86 4.68
N VAL A 62 1.90 -14.93 4.84
CA VAL A 62 1.87 -13.70 4.04
C VAL A 62 2.99 -12.76 4.50
N GLY A 63 3.80 -12.26 3.58
CA GLY A 63 4.92 -11.38 3.91
C GLY A 63 4.47 -10.04 4.53
N PHE A 64 5.26 -9.52 5.47
CA PHE A 64 4.99 -8.28 6.22
C PHE A 64 4.60 -7.09 5.33
N LEU A 65 5.23 -6.94 4.15
CA LEU A 65 4.96 -5.83 3.24
C LEU A 65 3.51 -5.79 2.75
N PHE A 66 2.83 -6.93 2.68
CA PHE A 66 1.41 -7.00 2.35
C PHE A 66 0.57 -6.29 3.41
N TYR A 67 0.81 -6.61 4.68
CA TYR A 67 0.09 -5.99 5.79
C TYR A 67 0.45 -4.52 5.92
N LEU A 68 1.72 -4.17 5.77
CA LEU A 68 2.18 -2.78 5.80
C LEU A 68 1.47 -1.95 4.72
N TYR A 69 1.36 -2.46 3.50
CA TYR A 69 0.62 -1.79 2.42
C TYR A 69 -0.87 -1.63 2.74
N ILE A 70 -1.55 -2.71 3.13
CA ILE A 70 -3.00 -2.69 3.41
C ILE A 70 -3.33 -1.76 4.57
N VAL A 71 -2.59 -1.84 5.67
CA VAL A 71 -2.81 -0.98 6.84
C VAL A 71 -2.57 0.48 6.48
N SER A 72 -1.47 0.77 5.77
CA SER A 72 -1.16 2.14 5.36
C SER A 72 -2.21 2.73 4.42
N LEU A 73 -2.70 1.94 3.47
CA LEU A 73 -3.75 2.38 2.55
C LEU A 73 -5.07 2.66 3.26
N ASN A 74 -5.48 1.78 4.20
CA ASN A 74 -6.71 1.97 4.96
C ASN A 74 -6.63 3.20 5.87
N ILE A 75 -5.50 3.42 6.56
CA ILE A 75 -5.32 4.58 7.41
C ILE A 75 -5.36 5.86 6.58
N ALA A 76 -4.66 5.91 5.45
CA ALA A 76 -4.66 7.07 4.55
C ALA A 76 -6.06 7.36 3.98
N LEU A 77 -6.83 6.34 3.61
CA LEU A 77 -8.22 6.50 3.15
C LEU A 77 -9.13 7.00 4.27
N LEU A 78 -9.00 6.43 5.47
CA LEU A 78 -9.83 6.80 6.62
C LEU A 78 -9.55 8.25 7.04
N THR A 79 -8.29 8.67 7.11
CA THR A 79 -7.95 10.07 7.41
C THR A 79 -8.39 11.01 6.31
N PHE A 80 -8.31 10.61 5.04
CA PHE A 80 -8.82 11.42 3.92
C PHE A 80 -10.34 11.64 4.00
N VAL A 81 -11.10 10.59 4.30
CA VAL A 81 -12.56 10.69 4.50
C VAL A 81 -12.89 11.58 5.69
N LEU A 82 -12.15 11.47 6.80
CA LEU A 82 -12.33 12.35 7.97
C LEU A 82 -12.06 13.82 7.63
N ILE A 83 -11.02 14.11 6.84
CA ILE A 83 -10.72 15.47 6.37
C ILE A 83 -11.86 16.02 5.52
N LEU A 84 -12.41 15.20 4.60
CA LEU A 84 -13.55 15.61 3.77
C LEU A 84 -14.79 15.89 4.63
N LEU A 85 -15.13 15.00 5.55
CA LEU A 85 -16.29 15.19 6.43
C LEU A 85 -16.14 16.44 7.29
N LEU A 86 -14.97 16.69 7.87
CA LEU A 86 -14.70 17.87 8.71
C LEU A 86 -14.72 19.19 7.92
N ASN A 87 -14.53 19.15 6.60
CA ASN A 87 -14.51 20.34 5.75
C ASN A 87 -15.87 20.63 5.10
N PHE A 88 -16.74 19.61 5.00
CA PHE A 88 -18.10 19.74 4.44
C PHE A 88 -19.20 19.90 5.50
N LEU A 89 -18.93 19.51 6.76
CA LEU A 89 -19.84 19.62 7.90
C LEU A 89 -19.51 20.87 8.74
#